data_AF-A0A0M8RH07-F1
#
_entry.id   AF-A0A0M8RH07-F1
#
_cell.length_a   1.000
_cell.length_b   1.000
_cell.length_c   1.000
_cell.angle_alpha   90.00
_cell.angle_beta   90.00
_cell.angle_gamma   90.00
#
_symmetry.space_group_name_H-M   'P 1'
#
loop_
_entity.id
_entity.type
_entity.pdbx_description
1 polymer ?
#
loop_
_entity_poly.entity_id
_entity_poly.type
_entity_poly.pdbx_seq_one_letter_code
_entity_poly.pdbx_strand_id
1 'polypeptide(L)'
;MEAVNTSSGIELYWASTWMGDANRWIGPVLGLPPLPFVDFGDALLRERPDGVHWKSAPLVAHAGGRPFAWVDDEQTDADNAHIAATHRGESLLHHVNPRIGLRHEDFTALAGFAGRPEFSAGGQRAVEEREQTVPVAL
;
A
#
# COMPACT_ATOMS: atom_id res chain seq x y z
N MET A 1 14.24 -17.75 16.73
CA MET A 1 14.11 -16.88 15.54
C MET A 1 13.00 -15.92 15.89
N GLU A 2 13.38 -14.78 16.48
CA GLU A 2 12.45 -13.83 17.10
C GLU A 2 11.84 -12.97 16.00
N ALA A 3 10.51 -12.96 15.91
CA ALA A 3 9.81 -12.16 14.92
C ALA A 3 10.09 -10.68 15.21
N VAL A 4 10.65 -9.97 14.24
CA VAL A 4 10.86 -8.53 14.34
C VAL A 4 9.48 -7.87 14.37
N ASN A 5 9.17 -7.33 15.54
CA ASN A 5 8.04 -6.46 15.80
C ASN A 5 8.09 -5.27 14.82
N THR A 6 7.07 -5.08 13.98
CA THR A 6 6.96 -3.90 13.11
C THR A 6 6.58 -2.69 13.97
N SER A 7 7.56 -2.12 14.67
CA SER A 7 7.39 -1.02 15.62
C SER A 7 6.97 0.33 15.01
N SER A 8 6.50 0.34 13.76
CA SER A 8 6.15 1.54 12.99
C SER A 8 4.65 1.73 12.74
N GLY A 9 3.78 0.79 13.14
CA GLY A 9 2.33 0.90 12.88
C GLY A 9 1.93 0.78 11.39
N ILE A 10 2.89 0.39 10.54
CA ILE A 10 2.72 0.22 9.09
C ILE A 10 2.65 -1.28 8.78
N GLU A 11 1.65 -1.68 8.02
CA GLU A 11 1.53 -3.01 7.43
C GLU A 11 1.95 -2.98 5.96
N LEU A 12 2.78 -3.91 5.52
CA LEU A 12 3.21 -4.00 4.12
C LEU A 12 2.48 -5.14 3.40
N TYR A 13 1.91 -4.86 2.23
CA TYR A 13 1.16 -5.80 1.40
C TYR A 13 1.78 -5.91 0.00
N TRP A 14 1.68 -7.10 -0.59
CA TRP A 14 1.83 -7.25 -2.04
C TRP A 14 0.57 -6.78 -2.77
N ALA A 15 0.74 -5.85 -3.71
CA ALA A 15 -0.23 -5.38 -4.69
C ALA A 15 0.30 -5.59 -6.10
N SER A 16 0.88 -6.76 -6.34
CA SER A 16 1.43 -7.14 -7.64
C SER A 16 0.51 -8.13 -8.36
N THR A 17 0.72 -8.29 -9.67
CA THR A 17 0.09 -9.33 -10.49
C THR A 17 0.34 -10.74 -9.93
N TRP A 18 1.44 -10.94 -9.19
CA TRP A 18 1.80 -12.22 -8.58
C TRP A 18 0.97 -12.52 -7.33
N MET A 19 0.33 -11.52 -6.72
CA MET A 19 -0.44 -11.69 -5.49
C MET A 19 0.35 -12.48 -4.43
N GLY A 20 -0.22 -13.55 -3.87
CA GLY A 20 0.46 -14.41 -2.90
C GLY A 20 1.73 -15.09 -3.43
N ASP A 21 1.84 -15.32 -4.74
CA ASP A 21 3.04 -15.95 -5.34
C ASP A 21 4.28 -15.05 -5.24
N ALA A 22 4.12 -13.75 -4.99
CA ALA A 22 5.23 -12.84 -4.71
C ALA A 22 6.06 -13.30 -3.49
N ASN A 23 5.44 -13.95 -2.50
CA ASN A 23 6.17 -14.52 -1.35
C ASN A 23 7.10 -15.66 -1.74
N ARG A 24 6.83 -16.35 -2.85
CA ARG A 24 7.66 -17.45 -3.35
C ARG A 24 8.79 -16.93 -4.23
N TRP A 25 8.50 -15.96 -5.10
CA TRP A 25 9.39 -15.58 -6.20
C TRP A 25 10.13 -14.26 -5.97
N ILE A 26 9.56 -13.33 -5.20
CA ILE A 26 10.06 -11.96 -5.04
C ILE A 26 10.58 -11.74 -3.61
N GLY A 27 9.77 -12.06 -2.60
CA GLY A 27 10.09 -11.84 -1.18
C GLY A 27 11.49 -12.28 -0.77
N PRO A 28 11.92 -13.54 -1.05
CA PRO A 28 13.25 -14.02 -0.68
C PRO A 28 14.40 -13.26 -1.35
N VAL A 29 14.20 -12.77 -2.59
CA VAL A 29 15.22 -12.01 -3.33
C VAL A 29 15.43 -10.64 -2.69
N LEU A 30 14.36 -10.04 -2.16
CA LEU A 30 14.39 -8.75 -1.47
C LEU A 30 14.69 -8.88 0.03
N GLY A 31 14.84 -10.09 0.56
CA GLY A 31 15.03 -10.34 1.99
C GLY A 31 13.80 -10.00 2.84
N LEU A 32 12.60 -9.95 2.23
CA LEU A 32 11.35 -9.66 2.91
C LEU A 32 10.76 -10.94 3.54
N PRO A 33 10.13 -10.83 4.73
CA PRO A 33 9.34 -11.92 5.26
C PRO A 33 8.11 -12.17 4.36
N PRO A 34 7.38 -13.29 4.55
CA PRO A 34 6.08 -13.44 3.92
C PRO A 34 5.16 -12.27 4.28
N LEU A 35 4.59 -11.63 3.26
CA LEU A 35 3.65 -10.52 3.41
C LEU A 35 2.23 -10.95 3.06
N PRO A 36 1.21 -10.34 3.66
CA PRO A 36 -0.14 -10.41 3.11
C PRO A 36 -0.19 -9.80 1.70
N PHE A 37 -1.27 -10.05 0.97
CA PHE A 37 -1.46 -9.52 -0.38
C PHE A 37 -2.88 -9.02 -0.59
N VAL A 38 -3.04 -8.10 -1.53
CA VAL A 38 -4.34 -7.65 -2.02
C VAL A 38 -4.82 -8.64 -3.08
N ASP A 39 -5.97 -9.26 -2.82
CA ASP A 39 -6.63 -10.11 -3.82
C ASP A 39 -7.37 -9.21 -4.82
N PHE A 40 -6.98 -9.31 -6.09
CA PHE A 40 -7.55 -8.50 -7.16
C PHE A 40 -8.72 -9.18 -7.88
N GLY A 41 -8.96 -10.48 -7.64
CA GLY A 41 -10.05 -11.23 -8.26
C GLY A 41 -10.24 -10.93 -9.76
N ASP A 42 -11.47 -10.64 -10.16
CA ASP A 42 -11.85 -10.35 -11.55
C ASP A 42 -11.28 -9.04 -12.11
N ALA A 43 -10.73 -8.17 -11.26
CA ALA A 43 -10.08 -6.93 -11.70
C ALA A 43 -8.66 -7.16 -12.21
N LEU A 44 -8.03 -8.30 -11.89
CA LEU A 44 -6.65 -8.59 -12.26
C LEU A 44 -6.41 -8.42 -13.76
N LEU A 45 -5.48 -7.53 -14.12
CA LEU A 45 -5.12 -7.19 -15.51
C LEU A 45 -6.28 -6.72 -16.41
N ARG A 46 -7.43 -6.36 -15.81
CA ARG A 46 -8.60 -5.94 -16.58
C ARG A 46 -8.49 -4.48 -16.98
N GLU A 47 -8.31 -4.23 -18.26
CA GLU A 47 -8.37 -2.88 -18.81
C GLU A 47 -9.70 -2.20 -18.48
N ARG A 48 -9.61 -0.91 -18.16
CA ARG A 48 -10.77 -0.06 -17.91
C ARG A 48 -10.93 0.98 -19.02
N PRO A 49 -12.15 1.19 -19.54
CA PRO A 49 -12.38 2.20 -20.59
C PRO A 49 -12.09 3.64 -20.18
N ASP A 50 -12.06 3.91 -18.87
CA ASP A 50 -11.74 5.24 -18.31
C ASP A 50 -10.24 5.49 -18.14
N GLY A 51 -9.38 4.54 -18.54
CA GLY A 51 -7.92 4.66 -18.49
C GLY A 51 -7.31 4.53 -17.09
N VAL A 52 -8.13 4.31 -16.06
CA VAL A 52 -7.65 4.09 -14.69
C VAL A 52 -7.07 2.68 -14.59
N HIS A 53 -5.98 2.54 -13.85
CA HIS A 53 -5.32 1.27 -13.60
C HIS A 53 -6.25 0.28 -12.88
N TRP A 54 -6.09 -0.99 -13.21
CA TRP A 54 -6.94 -2.07 -12.72
C TRP A 54 -6.77 -2.33 -11.21
N LYS A 55 -5.61 -1.95 -10.65
CA LYS A 55 -5.35 -2.02 -9.20
C LYS A 55 -6.10 -0.95 -8.40
N SER A 56 -6.42 0.20 -9.00
CA SER A 56 -6.84 1.40 -8.24
C SER A 56 -8.10 1.20 -7.42
N ALA A 57 -9.16 0.62 -8.00
CA ALA A 57 -10.41 0.39 -7.28
C ALA A 57 -10.29 -0.72 -6.20
N PRO A 58 -9.67 -1.88 -6.48
CA PRO A 58 -9.37 -2.88 -5.45
C PRO A 58 -8.52 -2.34 -4.30
N LEU A 59 -7.50 -1.50 -4.58
CA LEU A 59 -6.66 -0.90 -3.55
C LEU A 59 -7.45 0.03 -2.63
N VAL A 60 -8.31 0.90 -3.20
CA VAL A 60 -9.20 1.76 -2.40
C VAL A 60 -10.16 0.93 -1.55
N ALA A 61 -10.75 -0.11 -2.13
CA ALA A 61 -11.65 -1.01 -1.41
C ALA A 61 -10.93 -1.74 -0.26
N HIS A 62 -9.71 -2.22 -0.50
CA HIS A 62 -8.88 -2.89 0.50
C HIS A 62 -8.42 -1.94 1.62
N ALA A 63 -8.08 -0.69 1.27
CA ALA A 63 -7.76 0.34 2.25
C ALA A 63 -8.95 0.63 3.16
N GLY A 64 -10.18 0.55 2.64
CA GLY A 64 -11.41 0.61 3.45
C GLY A 64 -11.56 1.94 4.19
N GLY A 65 -11.11 3.03 3.57
CA GLY A 65 -11.06 4.36 4.19
C GLY A 65 -9.86 4.62 5.11
N ARG A 66 -9.03 3.61 5.39
CA ARG A 66 -7.74 3.82 6.08
C ARG A 66 -6.76 4.55 5.15
N PRO A 67 -5.83 5.32 5.71
CA PRO A 67 -4.74 5.88 4.94
C PRO A 67 -3.94 4.76 4.26
N PHE A 68 -3.45 4.99 3.05
CA PHE A 68 -2.57 4.03 2.38
C PHE A 68 -1.58 4.69 1.43
N ALA A 69 -0.44 4.03 1.21
CA ALA A 69 0.46 4.37 0.12
C ALA A 69 0.50 3.23 -0.90
N TRP A 70 0.42 3.57 -2.18
CA TRP A 70 0.63 2.66 -3.30
C TRP A 70 1.95 3.02 -3.98
N VAL A 71 2.89 2.09 -3.95
CA VAL A 71 4.23 2.22 -4.53
C VAL A 71 4.30 1.37 -5.79
N ASP A 72 4.52 1.97 -6.95
CA ASP A 72 4.43 1.28 -8.24
C ASP A 72 5.08 2.15 -9.33
N ASP A 73 5.28 1.60 -10.52
CA ASP A 73 5.74 2.33 -11.70
C ASP A 73 4.64 2.51 -12.76
N GLU A 74 3.47 1.91 -12.57
CA GLU A 74 2.40 1.91 -13.58
C GLU A 74 1.31 2.97 -13.34
N GLN A 75 1.36 3.75 -12.25
CA GLN A 75 0.30 4.73 -11.96
C GLN A 75 0.30 5.91 -12.95
N THR A 76 -0.89 6.47 -13.13
CA THR A 76 -1.16 7.60 -14.03
C THR A 76 -1.91 8.74 -13.34
N ASP A 77 -2.10 9.86 -14.04
CA ASP A 77 -2.96 10.96 -13.57
C ASP A 77 -4.43 10.53 -13.39
N ALA A 78 -4.90 9.55 -14.18
CA ALA A 78 -6.24 8.99 -14.05
C ALA A 78 -6.42 8.25 -12.71
N ASP A 79 -5.38 7.56 -12.24
CA ASP A 79 -5.37 6.89 -10.94
C ASP A 79 -5.43 7.87 -9.78
N ASN A 80 -4.64 8.93 -9.86
CA ASN A 80 -4.67 10.02 -8.88
C ASN A 80 -6.06 10.65 -8.79
N ALA A 81 -6.67 10.97 -9.94
CA ALA A 81 -8.02 11.54 -9.99
C ALA A 81 -9.09 10.57 -9.44
N HIS A 82 -8.99 9.29 -9.78
CA HIS A 82 -9.90 8.25 -9.30
C HIS A 82 -9.83 8.09 -7.78
N ILE A 83 -8.62 7.97 -7.23
CA ILE A 83 -8.41 7.76 -5.79
C ILE A 83 -8.83 9.00 -5.00
N ALA A 84 -8.49 10.20 -5.47
CA ALA A 84 -8.93 11.45 -4.83
C ALA A 84 -10.47 11.60 -4.80
N ALA A 85 -11.18 11.07 -5.80
CA ALA A 85 -12.63 11.12 -5.87
C ALA A 85 -13.34 10.04 -5.04
N THR A 86 -12.68 8.89 -4.78
CA THR A 86 -13.33 7.69 -4.23
C THR A 86 -12.86 7.31 -2.84
N HIS A 87 -11.63 7.67 -2.46
CA HIS A 87 -11.06 7.35 -1.15
C HIS A 87 -11.22 8.53 -0.19
N ARG A 88 -11.75 8.27 1.00
CA ARG A 88 -11.96 9.30 2.03
C ARG A 88 -10.77 9.50 2.96
N GLY A 89 -9.89 8.49 3.05
CA GLY A 89 -8.66 8.58 3.83
C GLY A 89 -7.56 9.28 3.05
N GLU A 90 -6.45 9.57 3.70
CA GLU A 90 -5.27 10.04 2.98
C GLU A 90 -4.74 8.93 2.05
N SER A 91 -4.19 9.34 0.92
CA SER A 91 -3.53 8.42 0.01
C SER A 91 -2.28 9.05 -0.56
N LEU A 92 -1.27 8.20 -0.79
CA LEU A 92 -0.06 8.55 -1.52
C LEU A 92 0.12 7.57 -2.67
N LEU A 93 0.14 8.07 -3.90
CA LEU A 93 0.59 7.31 -5.07
C LEU A 93 2.06 7.67 -5.29
N HIS A 94 2.96 6.79 -4.86
CA HIS A 94 4.40 6.99 -4.94
C HIS A 94 4.95 6.28 -6.17
N HIS A 95 5.23 7.05 -7.23
CA HIS A 95 5.77 6.51 -8.46
C HIS A 95 7.26 6.17 -8.31
N VAL A 96 7.65 4.96 -8.71
CA VAL A 96 9.04 4.47 -8.68
C VAL A 96 9.53 4.27 -10.10
N ASN A 97 10.80 4.62 -10.37
CA ASN A 97 11.41 4.31 -11.65
C ASN A 97 11.89 2.85 -11.68
N PRO A 98 11.33 1.98 -12.54
CA PRO A 98 11.61 0.54 -12.52
C PRO A 98 13.05 0.20 -12.93
N ARG A 99 13.74 1.11 -13.62
CA ARG A 99 15.13 0.88 -14.06
C ARG A 99 16.15 1.00 -12.93
N ILE A 100 15.81 1.71 -11.86
CA ILE A 100 16.72 1.98 -10.74
C ILE A 100 16.19 1.44 -9.41
N GLY A 101 14.89 1.13 -9.33
CA GLY A 101 14.22 0.65 -8.13
C GLY A 101 14.11 1.72 -7.04
N LEU A 102 13.71 1.28 -5.85
CA LEU A 102 13.56 2.14 -4.68
C LEU A 102 14.90 2.70 -4.20
N ARG A 103 14.90 3.99 -3.89
CA ARG A 103 16.02 4.78 -3.41
C ARG A 103 15.70 5.45 -2.08
N HIS A 104 16.70 6.08 -1.49
CA HIS A 104 16.58 6.68 -0.16
C HIS A 104 15.48 7.77 -0.09
N GLU A 105 15.34 8.54 -1.17
CA GLU A 105 14.30 9.54 -1.34
C GLU A 105 12.89 8.94 -1.31
N ASP A 106 12.68 7.75 -1.86
CA ASP A 106 11.41 7.06 -1.85
C ASP A 106 11.03 6.66 -0.41
N PHE A 107 11.98 6.10 0.34
CA PHE A 107 11.78 5.77 1.75
C PHE A 107 11.53 7.03 2.59
N THR A 108 12.16 8.16 2.26
CA THR A 108 11.93 9.44 2.94
C THR A 108 10.51 9.94 2.70
N ALA A 109 10.01 9.85 1.46
CA ALA A 109 8.64 10.21 1.13
C ALA A 109 7.62 9.33 1.87
N LEU A 110 7.84 8.01 1.89
CA LEU A 110 6.98 7.06 2.59
C LEU A 110 6.99 7.26 4.11
N ALA A 111 8.15 7.53 4.70
CA ALA A 111 8.25 7.85 6.13
C ALA A 111 7.56 9.19 6.46
N GLY A 112 7.71 10.19 5.59
CA GLY A 112 7.03 11.47 5.71
C GLY A 112 5.51 11.35 5.64
N PHE A 113 5.01 10.43 4.80
CA PHE A 113 3.59 10.08 4.79
C PHE A 113 3.19 9.39 6.10
N ALA A 114 3.86 8.31 6.51
CA ALA A 114 3.48 7.58 7.72
C ALA A 114 3.58 8.40 9.03
N GLY A 115 4.48 9.39 9.08
CA GLY A 115 4.71 10.23 10.26
C GLY A 115 3.77 11.41 10.42
N ARG A 116 2.75 11.60 9.57
CA ARG A 116 1.84 12.74 9.69
C ARG A 116 0.94 12.62 10.95
N PRO A 117 0.65 13.75 11.64
CA PRO A 117 0.01 13.75 12.96
C PRO A 117 -1.42 13.18 12.97
N GLU A 118 -2.14 13.21 11.85
CA GLU A 118 -3.42 12.55 11.62
C GLU A 118 -3.35 11.01 11.74
N PHE A 119 -2.14 10.42 11.71
CA PHE A 119 -1.88 8.99 11.94
C PHE A 119 -1.43 8.66 13.37
N SER A 120 -1.18 9.68 14.21
CA SER A 120 -0.62 9.53 15.56
C SER A 120 -1.62 9.76 16.70
N ALA A 121 -2.86 10.17 16.41
CA ALA A 121 -3.87 10.49 17.43
C ALA A 121 -4.73 9.28 17.85
N GLY A 122 -4.10 8.29 18.50
CA GLY A 122 -4.76 7.14 19.15
C GLY A 122 -4.54 7.12 20.66
N GLY A 123 -4.79 8.23 21.37
CA GLY A 123 -4.60 8.35 22.83
C GLY A 123 -5.93 8.49 23.59
N GLN A 124 -6.34 7.40 24.27
CA GLN A 124 -7.40 7.26 25.29
C GLN A 124 -8.85 7.67 24.95
N ARG A 125 -9.65 6.66 24.55
CA ARG A 125 -10.89 6.30 25.27
C ARG A 125 -11.09 4.78 25.23
N ALA A 126 -11.33 4.20 26.40
CA ALA A 126 -11.50 2.76 26.59
C ALA A 126 -12.74 2.23 25.84
N VAL A 127 -12.52 1.50 24.75
CA VAL A 127 -13.36 0.38 24.26
C VAL A 127 -12.44 -0.54 23.43
N GLU A 128 -12.34 -1.80 23.86
CA GLU A 128 -11.91 -3.03 23.17
C GLU A 128 -10.80 -3.00 22.09
N GLU A 129 -9.72 -3.73 22.37
CA GLU A 129 -8.49 -3.88 21.59
C GLU A 129 -8.73 -4.29 20.11
N ARG A 130 -8.46 -3.36 19.19
CA ARG A 130 -8.00 -3.62 17.82
C ARG A 130 -6.97 -2.54 17.47
N GLU A 131 -5.69 -2.89 17.45
CA GLU A 131 -4.63 -2.01 16.96
C GLU A 131 -4.96 -1.54 15.53
N GLN A 132 -5.01 -0.23 15.32
CA GLN A 132 -5.31 0.38 14.02
C GLN A 132 -3.98 0.64 13.29
N THR A 133 -3.73 -0.18 12.27
CA THR A 133 -2.52 -0.22 11.45
C THR A 133 -2.77 0.31 10.03
N VAL A 134 -1.74 0.89 9.41
CA VAL A 134 -1.82 1.57 8.11
C VAL A 134 -1.20 0.71 7.01
N PRO A 135 -1.93 0.32 5.94
CA PRO A 135 -1.36 -0.49 4.87
C PRO A 135 -0.50 0.34 3.89
N VAL A 136 0.65 -0.21 3.51
CA VAL A 136 1.50 0.20 2.38
C VAL A 136 1.52 -0.96 1.40
N ALA A 137 1.32 -0.69 0.13
CA ALA A 137 1.26 -1.70 -0.92
C ALA A 137 2.41 -1.52 -1.92
N LEU A 138 3.10 -2.63 -2.24
CA LEU A 138 4.16 -2.76 -3.25
C LEU A 138 3.72 -3.62 -4.44
#